data_AF-A0A1F5KG24-F1
#
_entry.id   AF-A0A1F5KG24-F1
#
_cell.length_a   1.000
_cell.length_b   1.000
_cell.length_c   1.000
_cell.angle_alpha   90.00
_cell.angle_beta   90.00
_cell.angle_gamma   90.00
#
_symmetry.space_group_name_H-M   'P 1'
#
loop_
_entity.id
_entity.type
_entity.pdbx_description
1 polymer ?
#
loop_
_entity_poly.entity_id
_entity_poly.type
_entity_poly.pdbx_seq_one_letter_code
_entity_poly.pdbx_strand_id
1 'polypeptide(L)'
;MKLLRRISLINSVFFLAFALLVTLNSQLITIYARVSQEDIVNSQKENYAQKVAGYSAENKFKLESLSQKIVGINKKRTDELEQLTLTMGEVLDEYQARMGDEKRPAYEREQDAVGNARYWITFAHEAIAFQAGKIYIFNLTSEGNLKSDASSTINLFQSNLEYARAKTIYALNLLKGVVKNEK
;
A
#
# COMPACT_ATOMS: atom_id res chain seq x y z
N MET A 1 31.01 -60.07 30.64
CA MET A 1 30.76 -58.80 31.38
C MET A 1 31.44 -57.55 30.78
N LYS A 2 32.61 -57.64 30.11
CA LYS A 2 33.28 -56.46 29.49
C LYS A 2 32.57 -55.89 28.23
N LEU A 3 31.83 -56.72 27.47
CA LEU A 3 31.13 -56.28 26.25
C LEU A 3 29.95 -55.32 26.53
N LEU A 4 29.15 -55.61 27.56
CA LEU A 4 27.99 -54.79 27.95
C LEU A 4 28.38 -53.38 28.42
N ARG A 5 29.53 -53.23 29.09
CA ARG A 5 30.04 -51.91 29.49
C ARG A 5 30.48 -51.04 28.30
N ARG A 6 30.95 -51.64 27.20
CA ARG A 6 31.37 -50.88 26.01
C ARG A 6 30.19 -50.33 25.23
N ILE A 7 29.08 -51.08 25.14
CA ILE A 7 27.85 -50.62 24.47
C ILE A 7 27.20 -49.46 25.24
N SER A 8 27.19 -49.54 26.57
CA SER A 8 26.67 -48.47 27.46
C SER A 8 27.47 -47.16 27.33
N LEU A 9 28.80 -47.23 27.21
CA LEU A 9 29.66 -46.05 27.00
C LEU A 9 29.43 -45.41 25.63
N ILE A 10 29.29 -46.21 24.58
CA ILE A 10 29.02 -45.69 23.22
C ILE A 10 27.67 -44.98 23.17
N ASN A 11 26.64 -45.57 23.77
CA ASN A 11 25.30 -44.96 23.83
C ASN A 11 25.29 -43.67 24.66
N SER A 12 26.05 -43.61 25.76
CA SER A 12 26.21 -42.40 26.58
C SER A 12 26.89 -41.27 25.81
N VAL A 13 27.93 -41.57 25.03
CA VAL A 13 28.66 -40.56 24.25
C VAL A 13 27.80 -40.05 23.09
N PHE A 14 27.05 -40.93 22.42
CA PHE A 14 26.08 -40.53 21.39
C PHE A 14 24.97 -39.65 21.95
N PHE A 15 24.43 -39.99 23.12
CA PHE A 15 23.38 -39.20 23.76
C PHE A 15 23.89 -37.81 24.17
N LEU A 16 25.13 -37.73 24.68
CA LEU A 16 25.75 -36.46 25.06
C LEU A 16 26.05 -35.61 23.81
N ALA A 17 26.58 -36.21 22.74
CA ALA A 17 26.84 -35.53 21.48
C ALA A 17 25.54 -35.04 20.82
N PHE A 18 24.48 -35.84 20.85
CA PHE A 18 23.17 -35.45 20.33
C PHE A 18 22.54 -34.32 21.16
N ALA A 19 22.61 -34.40 22.50
CA ALA A 19 22.12 -33.34 23.38
C ALA A 19 22.87 -32.01 23.14
N LEU A 20 24.20 -32.08 22.92
CA LEU A 20 25.03 -30.92 22.63
C LEU A 20 24.75 -30.34 21.23
N LEU A 21 24.42 -31.20 20.25
CA LEU A 21 23.99 -30.77 18.92
C LEU A 21 22.62 -30.06 18.97
N VAL A 22 21.69 -30.55 19.79
CA VAL A 22 20.35 -29.95 19.96
C VAL A 22 20.42 -28.60 20.67
N THR A 23 21.26 -28.47 21.71
CA THR A 23 21.42 -27.17 22.40
C THR A 23 22.13 -26.14 21.52
N LEU A 24 23.13 -26.54 20.73
CA LEU A 24 23.78 -25.64 19.77
C LEU A 24 22.85 -25.18 18.63
N ASN A 25 21.89 -26.02 18.21
CA ASN A 25 20.90 -25.63 17.20
C ASN A 25 19.72 -24.79 17.77
N SER A 26 19.45 -24.87 19.07
CA SER A 26 18.35 -24.12 19.71
C SER A 26 18.57 -22.60 19.76
N GLN A 27 19.80 -22.12 19.55
CA GLN A 27 20.14 -20.69 19.56
C GLN A 27 19.88 -19.97 18.22
N LEU A 28 19.38 -20.66 17.19
CA LEU A 28 19.12 -20.10 15.85
C LEU A 28 17.64 -19.87 15.54
N ILE A 29 16.75 -19.96 16.53
CA ILE A 29 15.35 -19.55 16.36
C ILE A 29 15.26 -18.05 16.69
N THR A 30 15.76 -17.22 15.78
CA THR A 30 15.47 -15.79 15.81
C THR A 30 14.01 -15.62 15.45
N ILE A 31 13.15 -15.48 16.46
CA ILE A 31 11.74 -15.13 16.26
C ILE A 31 11.73 -13.68 15.73
N TYR A 32 11.70 -13.52 14.40
CA TYR A 32 11.45 -12.23 13.79
C TYR A 32 10.02 -11.82 14.15
N ALA A 33 9.88 -10.97 15.17
CA ALA A 33 8.62 -10.31 15.45
C ALA A 33 8.19 -9.59 14.17
N ARG A 34 7.01 -9.92 13.64
CA ARG A 34 6.46 -9.25 12.47
C ARG A 34 6.19 -7.80 12.86
N VAL A 35 6.96 -6.88 12.31
CA VAL A 35 6.69 -5.44 12.42
C VAL A 35 5.40 -5.15 11.68
N SER A 36 4.38 -4.63 12.36
CA SER A 36 3.11 -4.26 11.75
C SER A 36 3.22 -2.89 11.05
N GLN A 37 2.28 -2.57 10.15
CA GLN A 37 2.23 -1.24 9.54
C GLN A 37 1.95 -0.14 10.58
N GLU A 38 1.20 -0.45 11.63
CA GLU A 38 0.91 0.46 12.73
C GLU A 38 2.20 0.81 13.50
N ASP A 39 3.05 -0.18 13.76
CA ASP A 39 4.35 0.03 14.43
C ASP A 39 5.25 0.96 13.62
N ILE A 40 5.27 0.80 12.29
CA ILE A 40 6.06 1.66 11.38
C ILE A 40 5.55 3.10 11.45
N VAL A 41 4.24 3.30 11.36
CA VAL A 41 3.63 4.64 11.40
C VAL A 41 3.86 5.30 12.76
N ASN A 42 3.70 4.56 13.85
CA ASN A 42 3.90 5.06 15.21
C ASN A 42 5.37 5.46 15.43
N SER A 43 6.32 4.62 15.01
CA SER A 43 7.75 4.94 15.07
C SER A 43 8.10 6.19 14.26
N GLN A 44 7.52 6.36 13.07
CA GLN A 44 7.70 7.58 12.27
C GLN A 44 7.12 8.83 12.96
N LYS A 45 5.94 8.71 13.59
CA LYS A 45 5.33 9.82 14.35
C LYS A 45 6.18 10.22 15.54
N GLU A 46 6.72 9.26 16.29
CA GLU A 46 7.59 9.50 17.44
C GLU A 46 8.87 10.21 17.02
N ASN A 47 9.55 9.72 15.97
CA ASN A 47 10.75 10.35 15.44
C ASN A 47 10.46 11.78 14.96
N TYR A 48 9.38 11.98 14.22
CA TYR A 48 8.94 13.30 13.80
C TYR A 48 8.71 14.24 15.00
N ALA A 49 7.97 13.79 16.02
CA ALA A 49 7.70 14.58 17.22
C ALA A 49 8.98 14.97 17.97
N GLN A 50 9.93 14.03 18.12
CA GLN A 50 11.23 14.29 18.73
C GLN A 50 12.04 15.33 17.95
N LYS A 51 12.07 15.24 16.60
CA LYS A 51 12.76 16.20 15.74
C LYS A 51 12.13 17.59 15.84
N VAL A 52 10.81 17.66 15.75
CA VAL A 52 10.08 18.92 15.74
C VAL A 52 10.15 19.62 17.09
N ALA A 53 10.25 18.91 18.21
CA ALA A 53 10.33 19.50 19.55
C ALA A 53 11.42 20.59 19.65
N GLY A 54 12.58 20.37 19.01
CA GLY A 54 13.71 21.29 19.00
C GLY A 54 13.63 22.45 18.00
N TYR A 55 12.62 22.50 17.13
CA TYR A 55 12.54 23.52 16.08
C TYR A 55 11.95 24.84 16.60
N SER A 56 12.26 25.93 15.89
CA SER A 56 11.64 27.24 16.11
C SER A 56 10.11 27.19 15.92
N ALA A 57 9.39 28.10 16.60
CA ALA A 57 7.94 28.20 16.49
C ALA A 57 7.46 28.45 15.05
N GLU A 58 8.20 29.25 14.29
CA GLU A 58 7.90 29.53 12.88
C GLU A 58 7.96 28.25 12.03
N ASN A 59 9.02 27.45 12.18
CA ASN A 59 9.19 26.23 11.39
C ASN A 59 8.23 25.12 11.81
N LYS A 60 7.87 25.05 13.10
CA LYS A 60 6.77 24.20 13.60
C LYS A 60 5.45 24.54 12.90
N PHE A 61 5.09 25.82 12.88
CA PHE A 61 3.87 26.29 12.22
C PHE A 61 3.88 25.99 10.71
N LYS A 62 5.01 26.21 10.02
CA LYS A 62 5.13 25.87 8.60
C LYS A 62 4.89 24.38 8.33
N LEU A 63 5.49 23.50 9.14
CA LEU A 63 5.30 22.06 9.02
C LEU A 63 3.84 21.63 9.24
N GLU A 64 3.20 22.18 10.28
CA GLU A 64 1.80 21.92 10.57
C GLU A 64 0.90 22.38 9.43
N SER A 65 1.08 23.62 8.95
CA SER A 65 0.35 24.15 7.80
C SER A 65 0.55 23.30 6.54
N LEU A 66 1.77 22.84 6.27
CA LEU A 66 2.03 21.94 5.14
C LEU A 66 1.34 20.58 5.30
N SER A 67 1.38 20.00 6.51
CA SER A 67 0.70 18.75 6.81
C SER A 67 -0.82 18.87 6.59
N GLN A 68 -1.44 19.92 7.14
CA GLN A 68 -2.87 20.19 6.94
C GLN A 68 -3.23 20.41 5.47
N LYS A 69 -2.38 21.11 4.71
CA LYS A 69 -2.57 21.28 3.25
C LYS A 69 -2.52 19.95 2.51
N ILE A 70 -1.56 19.06 2.83
CA ILE A 70 -1.49 17.73 2.21
C ILE A 70 -2.77 16.94 2.51
N VAL A 71 -3.22 16.92 3.78
CA VAL A 71 -4.46 16.25 4.18
C VAL A 71 -5.68 16.79 3.42
N GLY A 72 -5.82 18.12 3.36
CA GLY A 72 -6.93 18.77 2.67
C GLY A 72 -6.93 18.50 1.17
N ILE A 73 -5.78 18.58 0.51
CA ILE A 73 -5.65 18.26 -0.92
C ILE A 73 -5.90 16.78 -1.16
N ASN A 74 -5.34 15.88 -0.35
CA ASN A 74 -5.53 14.44 -0.50
C ASN A 74 -7.02 14.12 -0.44
N LYS A 75 -7.71 14.54 0.63
CA LYS A 75 -9.14 14.34 0.78
C LYS A 75 -9.93 14.86 -0.41
N LYS A 76 -9.74 16.15 -0.76
CA LYS A 76 -10.48 16.75 -1.87
C LYS A 76 -10.28 15.97 -3.17
N ARG A 77 -9.05 15.58 -3.49
CA ARG A 77 -8.73 14.90 -4.75
C ARG A 77 -9.19 13.45 -4.76
N THR A 78 -9.08 12.74 -3.65
CA THR A 78 -9.59 11.37 -3.56
C THR A 78 -11.12 11.35 -3.62
N ASP A 79 -11.81 12.30 -2.97
CA ASP A 79 -13.27 12.44 -3.05
C ASP A 79 -13.71 12.72 -4.52
N GLU A 80 -13.02 13.62 -5.23
CA GLU A 80 -13.28 13.92 -6.65
C GLU A 80 -13.11 12.67 -7.55
N LEU A 81 -12.03 11.92 -7.34
CA LEU A 81 -11.75 10.69 -8.10
C LEU A 81 -12.75 9.57 -7.76
N GLU A 82 -13.14 9.45 -6.50
CA GLU A 82 -14.12 8.47 -6.04
C GLU A 82 -15.47 8.71 -6.72
N GLN A 83 -15.98 9.94 -6.69
CA GLN A 83 -17.23 10.31 -7.38
C GLN A 83 -17.17 9.98 -8.88
N LEU A 84 -16.03 10.23 -9.53
CA LEU A 84 -15.84 9.86 -10.93
C LEU A 84 -15.90 8.34 -11.12
N THR A 85 -15.24 7.55 -10.26
CA THR A 85 -15.31 6.08 -10.36
C THR A 85 -16.70 5.50 -10.12
N LEU A 86 -17.47 6.07 -9.19
CA LEU A 86 -18.88 5.70 -8.99
C LEU A 86 -19.71 5.98 -10.24
N THR A 87 -19.58 7.18 -10.80
CA THR A 87 -20.26 7.58 -12.04
C THR A 87 -19.90 6.64 -13.20
N MET A 88 -18.62 6.23 -13.32
CA MET A 88 -18.20 5.26 -14.33
C MET A 88 -18.89 3.89 -14.15
N GLY A 89 -19.06 3.45 -12.91
CA GLY A 89 -19.79 2.23 -12.58
C GLY A 89 -21.26 2.30 -13.01
N GLU A 90 -21.93 3.39 -12.68
CA GLU A 90 -23.34 3.64 -13.05
C GLU A 90 -23.53 3.65 -14.57
N VAL A 91 -22.65 4.33 -15.31
CA VAL A 91 -22.70 4.37 -16.78
C VAL A 91 -22.52 2.97 -17.38
N LEU A 92 -21.59 2.17 -16.82
CA LEU A 92 -21.37 0.81 -17.30
C LEU A 92 -22.55 -0.11 -16.98
N ASP A 93 -23.17 0.04 -15.81
CA ASP A 93 -24.40 -0.69 -15.42
C ASP A 93 -25.55 -0.36 -16.38
N GLU A 94 -25.76 0.92 -16.67
CA GLU A 94 -26.79 1.37 -17.61
C GLU A 94 -26.55 0.84 -19.03
N TYR A 95 -25.31 0.88 -19.50
CA TYR A 95 -24.93 0.30 -20.81
C TYR A 95 -25.27 -1.20 -20.87
N GLN A 96 -24.89 -1.98 -19.84
CA GLN A 96 -25.19 -3.40 -19.77
C GLN A 96 -26.71 -3.67 -19.79
N ALA A 97 -27.49 -2.86 -19.07
CA ALA A 97 -28.95 -2.99 -19.03
C ALA A 97 -29.60 -2.72 -20.39
N ARG A 98 -29.10 -1.76 -21.17
CA ARG A 98 -29.62 -1.41 -22.50
C ARG A 98 -29.28 -2.45 -23.56
N MET A 99 -28.04 -2.94 -23.56
CA MET A 99 -27.56 -3.87 -24.59
C MET A 99 -28.05 -5.30 -24.35
N GLY A 100 -28.09 -5.77 -23.10
CA GLY A 100 -28.30 -7.20 -22.82
C GLY A 100 -27.22 -8.10 -23.46
N ASP A 101 -27.17 -9.38 -23.11
CA ASP A 101 -26.08 -10.26 -23.56
C ASP A 101 -26.15 -10.57 -25.07
N GLU A 102 -27.35 -10.60 -25.63
CA GLU A 102 -27.59 -10.95 -27.04
C GLU A 102 -27.32 -9.80 -28.01
N LYS A 103 -27.55 -8.54 -27.61
CA LYS A 103 -27.34 -7.38 -28.50
C LYS A 103 -25.94 -6.78 -28.40
N ARG A 104 -25.09 -7.31 -27.52
CA ARG A 104 -23.66 -6.94 -27.48
C ARG A 104 -22.99 -7.27 -28.82
N PRO A 105 -22.17 -6.37 -29.39
CA PRO A 105 -21.39 -6.65 -30.58
C PRO A 105 -20.52 -7.90 -30.40
N ALA A 106 -20.36 -8.70 -31.46
CA ALA A 106 -19.62 -9.97 -31.38
C ALA A 106 -18.18 -9.79 -30.86
N TYR A 107 -17.49 -8.71 -31.28
CA TYR A 107 -16.13 -8.42 -30.82
C TYR A 107 -16.06 -8.06 -29.32
N GLU A 108 -17.11 -7.48 -28.72
CA GLU A 108 -17.15 -7.20 -27.27
C GLU A 108 -17.36 -8.47 -26.45
N ARG A 109 -18.12 -9.43 -26.99
CA ARG A 109 -18.29 -10.75 -26.38
C ARG A 109 -17.02 -11.57 -26.43
N GLU A 110 -16.23 -11.41 -27.50
CA GLU A 110 -14.97 -12.14 -27.71
C GLU A 110 -13.81 -11.60 -26.85
N GLN A 111 -13.83 -10.30 -26.50
CA GLN A 111 -12.80 -9.66 -25.66
C GLN A 111 -13.23 -9.33 -24.23
N ASP A 112 -14.49 -9.61 -23.87
CA ASP A 112 -15.13 -9.18 -22.62
C ASP A 112 -14.79 -7.72 -22.24
N ALA A 113 -15.01 -6.81 -23.19
CA ALA A 113 -14.64 -5.39 -23.03
C ALA A 113 -15.32 -4.75 -21.79
N VAL A 114 -16.55 -5.17 -21.50
CA VAL A 114 -17.33 -4.76 -20.33
C VAL A 114 -16.68 -5.28 -19.04
N GLY A 115 -16.32 -6.57 -18.96
CA GLY A 115 -15.63 -7.13 -17.81
C GLY A 115 -14.27 -6.46 -17.58
N ASN A 116 -13.52 -6.19 -18.64
CA ASN A 116 -12.26 -5.46 -18.55
C ASN A 116 -12.45 -4.02 -18.03
N ALA A 117 -13.44 -3.28 -18.54
CA ALA A 117 -13.75 -1.95 -18.03
C ALA A 117 -14.15 -2.00 -16.54
N ARG A 118 -15.00 -2.96 -16.14
CA ARG A 118 -15.40 -3.18 -14.74
C ARG A 118 -14.20 -3.43 -13.84
N TYR A 119 -13.32 -4.33 -14.25
CA TYR A 119 -12.10 -4.65 -13.52
C TYR A 119 -11.26 -3.40 -13.26
N TRP A 120 -11.02 -2.57 -14.28
CA TRP A 120 -10.22 -1.36 -14.12
C TRP A 120 -10.90 -0.25 -13.33
N ILE A 121 -12.24 -0.16 -13.35
CA ILE A 121 -12.99 0.73 -12.47
C ILE A 121 -12.79 0.31 -11.01
N THR A 122 -12.93 -0.98 -10.69
CA THR A 122 -12.68 -1.51 -9.34
C THR A 122 -11.24 -1.25 -8.91
N PHE A 123 -10.28 -1.53 -9.79
CA PHE A 123 -8.86 -1.32 -9.48
C PHE A 123 -8.51 0.16 -9.27
N ALA A 124 -9.15 1.07 -10.02
CA ALA A 124 -9.02 2.50 -9.78
C ALA A 124 -9.63 2.91 -8.43
N HIS A 125 -10.81 2.40 -8.09
CA HIS A 125 -11.47 2.65 -6.81
C HIS A 125 -10.61 2.19 -5.62
N GLU A 126 -10.03 0.99 -5.68
CA GLU A 126 -9.09 0.50 -4.67
C GLU A 126 -7.87 1.41 -4.54
N ALA A 127 -7.26 1.82 -5.66
CA ALA A 127 -6.10 2.72 -5.64
C ALA A 127 -6.44 4.08 -4.99
N ILE A 128 -7.65 4.61 -5.21
CA ILE A 128 -8.15 5.83 -4.58
C ILE A 128 -8.33 5.61 -3.07
N ALA A 129 -8.95 4.52 -2.65
CA ALA A 129 -9.14 4.19 -1.24
C ALA A 129 -7.80 4.03 -0.50
N PHE A 130 -6.85 3.32 -1.11
CA PHE A 130 -5.47 3.22 -0.59
C PHE A 130 -4.82 4.59 -0.45
N GLN A 131 -4.98 5.47 -1.45
CA GLN A 131 -4.43 6.83 -1.41
C GLN A 131 -5.11 7.70 -0.34
N ALA A 132 -6.43 7.58 -0.18
CA ALA A 132 -7.20 8.32 0.83
C ALA A 132 -6.75 7.97 2.25
N GLY A 133 -6.38 6.72 2.50
CA GLY A 133 -5.86 6.25 3.78
C GLY A 133 -4.40 6.59 4.07
N LYS A 134 -3.63 7.16 3.14
CA LYS A 134 -2.20 7.43 3.36
C LYS A 134 -1.98 8.61 4.31
N ILE A 135 -1.09 8.40 5.27
CA ILE A 135 -0.58 9.44 6.18
C ILE A 135 0.83 9.83 5.73
N TYR A 136 1.04 11.12 5.49
CA TYR A 136 2.33 11.66 5.06
C TYR A 136 3.05 12.32 6.25
N ILE A 137 4.06 11.62 6.78
CA ILE A 137 4.91 12.11 7.86
C ILE A 137 6.21 12.60 7.25
N PHE A 138 6.62 13.83 7.60
CA PHE A 138 7.88 14.39 7.10
C PHE A 138 9.08 13.66 7.71
N ASN A 139 9.98 13.17 6.87
CA ASN A 139 11.25 12.61 7.32
C ASN A 139 12.28 13.73 7.51
N LEU A 140 12.43 14.20 8.75
CA LEU A 140 13.22 15.38 9.09
C LEU A 140 14.63 15.02 9.54
N THR A 141 15.63 15.63 8.89
CA THR A 141 17.05 15.47 9.25
C THR A 141 17.49 16.52 10.26
N SER A 142 17.33 17.80 9.90
CA SER A 142 17.64 18.98 10.72
C SER A 142 16.79 20.18 10.29
N GLU A 143 16.72 21.22 11.14
CA GLU A 143 15.94 22.43 10.84
C GLU A 143 16.47 23.18 9.61
N GLY A 144 17.79 23.20 9.40
CA GLY A 144 18.41 23.82 8.21
C GLY A 144 18.03 23.14 6.89
N ASN A 145 17.64 21.87 6.93
CA ASN A 145 17.24 21.08 5.76
C ASN A 145 15.73 21.04 5.53
N LEU A 146 14.95 21.76 6.33
CA LEU A 146 13.48 21.70 6.36
C LEU A 146 12.84 21.75 4.98
N LYS A 147 13.31 22.64 4.11
CA LYS A 147 12.78 22.80 2.75
C LYS A 147 12.98 21.54 1.90
N SER A 148 14.16 20.95 1.96
CA SER A 148 14.49 19.73 1.21
C SER A 148 13.66 18.55 1.70
N ASP A 149 13.62 18.37 3.03
CA ASP A 149 12.91 17.27 3.69
C ASP A 149 11.38 17.37 3.44
N ALA A 150 10.83 18.58 3.50
CA ALA A 150 9.44 18.84 3.16
C ALA A 150 9.14 18.55 1.68
N SER A 151 10.02 18.99 0.78
CA SER A 151 9.86 18.79 -0.67
C SER A 151 9.84 17.31 -1.03
N SER A 152 10.70 16.49 -0.41
CA SER A 152 10.72 15.04 -0.61
C SER A 152 9.36 14.39 -0.29
N THR A 153 8.78 14.75 0.85
CA THR A 153 7.47 14.24 1.29
C THR A 153 6.33 14.72 0.37
N ILE A 154 6.39 15.99 -0.07
CA ILE A 154 5.43 16.55 -1.02
C ILE A 154 5.50 15.85 -2.37
N ASN A 155 6.70 15.59 -2.89
CA ASN A 155 6.90 14.88 -4.15
C ASN A 155 6.36 13.44 -4.07
N LEU A 156 6.61 12.76 -2.95
CA LEU A 156 6.04 11.44 -2.70
C LEU A 156 4.50 11.49 -2.68
N PHE A 157 3.91 12.47 -2.00
CA PHE A 157 2.47 12.69 -2.02
C PHE A 157 1.93 12.89 -3.44
N GLN A 158 2.53 13.81 -4.21
CA GLN A 158 2.10 14.09 -5.59
C GLN A 158 2.21 12.87 -6.49
N SER A 159 3.31 12.12 -6.41
CA SER A 159 3.52 10.91 -7.20
C SER A 159 2.46 9.84 -6.91
N ASN A 160 2.14 9.63 -5.62
CA ASN A 160 1.10 8.67 -5.24
C ASN A 160 -0.30 9.11 -5.69
N LEU A 161 -0.61 10.41 -5.60
CA LEU A 161 -1.88 10.94 -6.06
C LEU A 161 -2.03 10.80 -7.58
N GLU A 162 -0.95 11.09 -8.33
CA GLU A 162 -0.93 10.93 -9.78
C GLU A 162 -1.08 9.46 -10.19
N TYR A 163 -0.53 8.52 -9.42
CA TYR A 163 -0.76 7.10 -9.64
C TYR A 163 -2.26 6.74 -9.56
N ALA A 164 -2.98 7.18 -8.52
CA ALA A 164 -4.41 6.92 -8.38
C ALA A 164 -5.22 7.57 -9.53
N ARG A 165 -4.85 8.81 -9.90
CA ARG A 165 -5.44 9.53 -11.03
C ARG A 165 -5.22 8.78 -12.36
N ALA A 166 -4.00 8.31 -12.63
CA ALA A 166 -3.67 7.62 -13.87
C ALA A 166 -4.51 6.34 -14.04
N LYS A 167 -4.75 5.59 -12.97
CA LYS A 167 -5.64 4.42 -12.98
C LYS A 167 -7.09 4.80 -13.30
N THR A 168 -7.56 5.89 -12.72
CA THR A 168 -8.91 6.44 -12.98
C THR A 168 -9.07 6.86 -14.46
N ILE A 169 -8.08 7.57 -15.02
CA ILE A 169 -8.08 7.98 -16.44
C ILE A 169 -8.06 6.75 -17.36
N TYR A 170 -7.26 5.74 -17.02
CA TYR A 170 -7.20 4.52 -17.80
C TYR A 170 -8.55 3.79 -17.83
N ALA A 171 -9.19 3.62 -16.66
CA ALA A 171 -10.53 3.05 -16.55
C ALA A 171 -11.57 3.84 -17.37
N LEU A 172 -11.52 5.18 -17.31
CA LEU A 172 -12.41 6.06 -18.09
C LEU A 172 -12.25 5.86 -19.60
N ASN A 173 -11.01 5.68 -20.08
CA ASN A 173 -10.76 5.46 -21.49
C ASN A 173 -11.29 4.11 -21.98
N LEU A 174 -11.20 3.06 -21.15
CA LEU A 174 -11.81 1.77 -21.45
C LEU A 174 -13.34 1.87 -21.51
N LEU A 175 -13.96 2.54 -20.54
CA LEU A 175 -15.40 2.77 -20.53
C LEU A 175 -15.86 3.53 -21.78
N LYS A 176 -15.14 4.59 -22.17
CA LYS A 176 -15.41 5.31 -23.43
C LYS A 176 -15.31 4.40 -24.64
N GLY A 177 -14.36 3.46 -24.65
CA GLY A 177 -14.24 2.46 -25.70
C GLY A 177 -15.50 1.60 -25.80
N VAL A 178 -15.99 1.08 -24.67
CA VAL A 178 -17.22 0.28 -24.59
C VAL A 178 -18.43 1.08 -25.10
N VAL A 179 -18.70 2.26 -24.53
CA VAL A 179 -19.92 3.03 -24.85
C VAL A 179 -19.90 3.59 -26.28
N LYS A 180 -18.73 3.94 -26.83
CA LYS A 180 -18.66 4.56 -28.16
C LYS A 180 -18.98 3.60 -29.31
N ASN A 181 -18.89 2.29 -29.06
CA ASN A 181 -19.20 1.29 -30.06
C ASN A 181 -20.69 0.90 -30.12
N GLU A 182 -21.57 1.66 -29.46
CA GLU A 182 -23.03 1.58 -29.54
C GLU A 182 -23.60 2.12 -30.88
N LYS A 183 -22.75 2.35 -31.89
CA LYS A 183 -23.14 2.84 -33.23
C LYS A 183 -22.92 1.77 -34.29
#